data_AF-V4UC89-F1
#
_entry.id   AF-V4UC89-F1
#
_cell.length_a   1.000
_cell.length_b   1.000
_cell.length_c   1.000
_cell.angle_alpha   90.00
_cell.angle_beta   90.00
_cell.angle_gamma   90.00
#
_symmetry.space_group_name_H-M   'P 1'
#
loop_
_entity.id
_entity.type
_entity.pdbx_description
1 polymer ?
#
loop_
_entity_poly.entity_id
_entity_poly.type
_entity_poly.pdbx_seq_one_letter_code
_entity_poly.pdbx_strand_id
1 'polypeptide(L)'
;TLAIKLDGKNYFSWEFQFRMFVKGKDLWGYVDGSDSRPQEETDSVKIKEWDSNDAKIISWILSSVDARIVVSLRPFRCSKDMWNYLKKIYNQENSAR
;
A
#
# COMPACT_ATOMS: atom_id res chain seq x y z
N THR A 1 3.68 1.88 14.67
CA THR A 1 4.74 2.15 13.66
C THR A 1 5.23 0.82 13.13
N LEU A 2 5.49 0.72 11.83
CA LEU A 2 6.04 -0.51 11.24
C LEU A 2 7.50 -0.67 11.68
N ALA A 3 7.87 -1.87 12.13
CA ALA A 3 9.22 -2.14 12.65
C ALA A 3 10.22 -2.43 11.52
N ILE A 4 9.74 -2.98 10.41
CA ILE A 4 10.55 -3.36 9.25
C ILE A 4 10.30 -2.40 8.10
N LYS A 5 11.39 -1.98 7.46
CA LYS A 5 11.39 -1.23 6.22
C LYS A 5 11.71 -2.17 5.05
N LEU A 6 10.92 -2.12 3.97
CA LEU A 6 11.20 -2.91 2.77
C LEU A 6 12.52 -2.45 2.14
N ASP A 7 13.48 -3.35 2.01
CA ASP A 7 14.81 -3.08 1.44
C ASP A 7 15.08 -3.82 0.12
N GLY A 8 14.07 -4.54 -0.37
CA GLY A 8 14.10 -5.40 -1.55
C GLY A 8 14.31 -6.89 -1.25
N LYS A 9 14.88 -7.23 -0.10
CA LYS A 9 15.23 -8.62 0.27
C LYS A 9 14.31 -9.22 1.34
N ASN A 10 13.48 -8.41 1.96
CA ASN A 10 12.66 -8.78 3.11
C ASN A 10 11.15 -8.68 2.85
N TYR A 11 10.72 -8.87 1.59
CA TYR A 11 9.33 -8.64 1.19
C TYR A 11 8.33 -9.41 2.04
N PHE A 12 8.52 -10.70 2.30
CA PHE A 12 7.55 -11.49 3.07
C PHE A 12 7.37 -10.98 4.51
N SER A 13 8.46 -10.60 5.17
CA SER A 13 8.39 -10.04 6.53
C SER A 13 7.73 -8.67 6.54
N TRP A 14 8.06 -7.81 5.58
CA TRP A 14 7.46 -6.50 5.43
C TRP A 14 5.97 -6.61 5.05
N GLU A 15 5.62 -7.46 4.09
CA GLU A 15 4.26 -7.70 3.60
C GLU A 15 3.35 -8.13 4.75
N PHE A 16 3.80 -9.13 5.53
CA PHE A 16 3.05 -9.62 6.67
C PHE A 16 2.79 -8.52 7.70
N GLN A 17 3.83 -7.76 8.09
CA GLN A 17 3.68 -6.67 9.05
C GLN A 17 2.79 -5.54 8.53
N PHE A 18 2.99 -5.13 7.28
CA PHE A 18 2.21 -4.07 6.64
C PHE A 18 0.73 -4.46 6.57
N ARG A 19 0.46 -5.69 6.12
CA ARG A 19 -0.90 -6.24 6.02
C ARG A 19 -1.59 -6.29 7.38
N MET A 20 -0.93 -6.78 8.42
CA MET A 20 -1.49 -6.82 9.77
C MET A 20 -1.73 -5.43 10.34
N PHE A 21 -0.81 -4.50 10.10
CA PHE A 21 -0.94 -3.10 10.51
C PHE A 21 -2.16 -2.41 9.87
N VAL A 22 -2.35 -2.56 8.56
CA VAL A 22 -3.49 -1.95 7.84
C VAL A 22 -4.81 -2.64 8.19
N LYS A 23 -4.80 -3.97 8.39
CA LYS A 23 -5.98 -4.70 8.89
C LYS A 23 -6.40 -4.23 10.28
N GLY A 24 -5.46 -3.98 11.18
CA GLY A 24 -5.75 -3.42 12.51
C GLY A 24 -6.27 -1.96 12.49
N LYS A 25 -6.40 -1.36 11.30
CA LYS A 25 -7.00 -0.05 11.07
C LYS A 25 -8.30 -0.13 10.27
N ASP A 26 -8.75 -1.33 9.93
CA ASP A 26 -9.94 -1.58 9.09
C ASP A 26 -9.84 -0.95 7.68
N LEU A 27 -8.62 -0.81 7.15
CA LEU A 27 -8.37 -0.15 5.85
C LEU A 27 -7.83 -1.10 4.78
N TRP A 28 -7.83 -2.41 5.02
CA TRP A 28 -7.22 -3.37 4.11
C TRP A 28 -7.94 -3.46 2.75
N GLY A 29 -9.24 -3.18 2.72
CA GLY A 29 -10.02 -3.24 1.48
C GLY A 29 -9.56 -2.23 0.42
N TYR A 30 -8.92 -1.13 0.82
CA TYR A 30 -8.31 -0.17 -0.10
C TYR A 30 -7.08 -0.75 -0.81
N VAL A 31 -6.33 -1.61 -0.10
CA VAL A 31 -5.09 -2.22 -0.60
C VAL A 31 -5.38 -3.39 -1.53
N ASP A 32 -6.31 -4.28 -1.15
CA ASP A 32 -6.71 -5.40 -2.02
C ASP A 32 -7.75 -5.00 -3.09
N GLY A 33 -8.38 -3.84 -2.91
CA GLY A 33 -9.34 -3.25 -3.84
C GLY A 33 -10.78 -3.69 -3.63
N SER A 34 -11.12 -4.38 -2.55
CA SER A 34 -12.51 -4.62 -2.16
C SER A 34 -13.25 -3.31 -1.81
N ASP A 35 -12.55 -2.31 -1.27
CA ASP A 35 -13.06 -0.95 -1.05
C ASP A 35 -12.62 -0.03 -2.19
N SER A 36 -13.35 -0.06 -3.29
CA SER A 36 -13.05 0.75 -4.47
C SER A 36 -13.54 2.19 -4.34
N ARG A 37 -12.81 3.13 -4.97
CA ARG A 37 -13.21 4.53 -5.02
C ARG A 37 -14.58 4.67 -5.66
N PRO A 38 -15.54 5.41 -5.06
CA PRO A 38 -16.83 5.68 -5.69
C PRO A 38 -16.66 6.35 -7.06
N GLN A 39 -17.47 5.94 -8.04
CA GLN A 39 -17.44 6.48 -9.40
C GLN A 39 -18.39 7.68 -9.59
N GLU A 40 -19.46 7.75 -8.80
CA GLU A 40 -20.45 8.81 -8.91
C GLU A 40 -19.98 10.09 -8.21
N GLU A 41 -19.79 11.15 -8.99
CA GLU A 41 -19.34 12.47 -8.50
C GLU A 41 -20.34 13.12 -7.52
N THR A 42 -21.59 12.65 -7.50
CA THR A 42 -22.65 13.10 -6.58
C THR A 42 -22.35 12.73 -5.12
N ASP A 43 -21.50 11.75 -4.85
CA ASP A 43 -21.18 11.27 -3.50
C ASP A 43 -19.86 11.87 -2.97
N SER A 44 -19.73 13.19 -3.11
CA SER A 44 -18.50 13.96 -2.79
C SER A 44 -17.94 13.70 -1.39
N VAL A 45 -18.80 13.42 -0.40
CA VAL A 45 -18.40 13.09 0.96
C VAL A 45 -17.66 11.75 1.01
N LYS A 46 -18.23 10.71 0.40
CA LYS A 46 -17.61 9.37 0.35
C LYS A 46 -16.35 9.37 -0.49
N ILE A 47 -16.31 10.14 -1.58
CA ILE A 47 -15.09 10.32 -2.38
C ILE A 47 -13.98 10.92 -1.51
N LYS A 48 -14.27 12.00 -0.79
CA LYS A 48 -13.28 12.67 0.07
C LYS A 48 -12.80 11.76 1.21
N GLU A 49 -13.71 10.98 1.80
CA GLU A 49 -13.37 9.99 2.80
C GLU A 49 -12.45 8.90 2.22
N TRP A 50 -12.79 8.37 1.04
CA TRP A 50 -11.98 7.37 0.36
C TRP A 50 -10.58 7.91 0.04
N ASP A 51 -10.50 9.09 -0.59
CA ASP A 51 -9.23 9.74 -0.96
C ASP A 51 -8.36 10.01 0.29
N SER A 52 -8.98 10.40 1.42
CA SER A 52 -8.30 10.61 2.71
C SER A 52 -7.73 9.30 3.28
N ASN A 53 -8.49 8.22 3.23
CA ASN A 53 -8.05 6.91 3.72
C ASN A 53 -6.97 6.30 2.83
N ASP A 54 -7.11 6.38 1.51
CA ASP A 54 -6.09 5.94 0.57
C ASP A 54 -4.77 6.72 0.74
N ALA A 55 -4.84 8.05 0.94
CA ALA A 55 -3.68 8.88 1.22
C ALA A 55 -2.95 8.50 2.52
N LYS A 56 -3.67 8.08 3.58
CA LYS A 56 -3.05 7.55 4.81
C LYS A 56 -2.26 6.29 4.50
N ILE A 57 -2.83 5.36 3.73
CA ILE A 57 -2.16 4.11 3.38
C ILE A 57 -0.94 4.37 2.51
N ILE A 58 -1.04 5.26 1.51
CA ILE A 58 0.10 5.71 0.70
C ILE A 58 1.20 6.25 1.63
N SER A 59 0.86 7.11 2.60
CA SER A 59 1.85 7.66 3.53
C SER A 59 2.56 6.56 4.33
N TRP A 60 1.83 5.51 4.73
CA TRP A 60 2.41 4.36 5.42
C TRP A 60 3.32 3.54 4.50
N ILE A 61 2.90 3.26 3.26
CA ILE A 61 3.75 2.60 2.24
C ILE A 61 5.05 3.39 2.11
N LEU A 62 4.96 4.69 1.78
CA LEU A 62 6.13 5.53 1.55
C LEU A 62 7.07 5.63 2.76
N SER A 63 6.52 5.64 3.98
CA SER A 63 7.32 5.65 5.22
C SER A 63 7.98 4.30 5.54
N SER A 64 7.49 3.20 4.95
CA SER A 64 7.87 1.83 5.29
C SER A 64 8.71 1.14 4.21
N VAL A 65 9.11 1.86 3.17
CA VAL A 65 9.97 1.33 2.10
C VAL A 65 11.22 2.16 1.94
N ASP A 66 12.31 1.55 1.48
CA ASP A 66 13.58 2.23 1.24
C ASP A 66 13.45 3.41 0.28
N ALA A 67 14.28 4.44 0.48
CA ALA A 67 14.20 5.68 -0.32
C ALA A 67 14.37 5.42 -1.83
N ARG A 68 15.14 4.39 -2.19
CA ARG A 68 15.31 3.94 -3.58
C ARG A 68 14.02 3.34 -4.16
N ILE A 69 13.23 2.67 -3.33
CA ILE A 69 11.92 2.08 -3.70
C ILE A 69 10.86 3.19 -3.79
N VAL A 70 10.90 4.21 -2.93
CA VAL A 70 9.99 5.38 -3.02
C VAL A 70 10.00 6.01 -4.42
N VAL A 71 11.17 6.09 -5.06
CA VAL A 71 11.30 6.68 -6.40
C VAL A 71 10.50 5.89 -7.45
N SER A 72 10.48 4.56 -7.38
CA SER A 72 9.71 3.73 -8.31
C SER A 72 8.20 3.77 -8.07
N LEU A 73 7.76 4.26 -6.90
CA LEU A 73 6.34 4.39 -6.58
C LEU A 73 5.68 5.68 -7.10
N ARG A 74 6.46 6.68 -7.53
CA ARG A 74 5.95 7.99 -7.99
C ARG A 74 4.85 7.94 -9.07
N PRO A 75 4.85 7.00 -10.03
CA PRO A 75 3.82 6.95 -11.07
C PRO A 75 2.43 6.54 -10.55
N PHE A 76 2.34 5.87 -9.40
CA PHE A 76 1.09 5.32 -8.89
C PHE A 76 0.30 6.35 -8.08
N ARG A 77 -1.03 6.30 -8.21
CA ARG A 77 -1.94 7.29 -7.62
C ARG A 77 -2.80 6.75 -6.48
N CYS A 78 -2.88 5.43 -6.31
CA CYS A 78 -3.60 4.81 -5.22
C CYS A 78 -2.74 3.75 -4.51
N SER A 79 -3.11 3.43 -3.26
CA SER A 79 -2.41 2.44 -2.45
C SER A 79 -2.42 1.05 -3.07
N LYS A 80 -3.53 0.64 -3.70
CA LYS A 80 -3.68 -0.63 -4.42
C LYS A 80 -2.60 -0.82 -5.50
N ASP A 81 -2.37 0.20 -6.32
CA ASP A 81 -1.41 0.13 -7.42
C ASP A 81 0.03 0.08 -6.90
N MET A 82 0.35 0.87 -5.88
CA MET A 82 1.65 0.80 -5.20
C MET A 82 1.88 -0.60 -4.61
N TRP A 83 0.89 -1.15 -3.92
CA TRP A 83 0.95 -2.48 -3.32
C TRP A 83 1.18 -3.56 -4.38
N ASN A 84 0.40 -3.54 -5.47
CA ASN A 84 0.52 -4.50 -6.55
C ASN A 84 1.89 -4.43 -7.24
N TYR A 85 2.43 -3.23 -7.41
CA TYR A 85 3.78 -3.06 -7.93
C TYR A 85 4.83 -3.68 -6.99
N LEU A 86 4.82 -3.35 -5.70
CA LEU A 86 5.76 -3.90 -4.73
C LEU A 86 5.67 -5.43 -4.66
N LYS A 87 4.45 -5.97 -4.65
CA LYS A 87 4.20 -7.41 -4.72
C LYS A 87 4.79 -8.01 -5.98
N LYS A 88 4.54 -7.42 -7.15
CA LYS A 88 5.04 -7.95 -8.42
C LYS A 88 6.58 -8.02 -8.44
N ILE A 89 7.25 -6.97 -7.97
CA ILE A 89 8.71 -6.87 -8.05
C ILE A 89 9.40 -7.75 -6.99
N TYR A 90 8.95 -7.69 -5.73
CA TYR A 90 9.73 -8.25 -4.61
C TYR A 90 9.21 -9.59 -4.08
N ASN A 91 8.03 -10.05 -4.51
CA ASN A 91 7.52 -11.38 -4.13
C ASN A 91 8.34 -12.50 -4.78
N GLN A 92 8.70 -12.35 -6.07
CA GLN A 92 9.44 -13.38 -6.82
C GLN A 92 10.91 -13.46 -6.38
N GLU A 93 11.59 -12.32 -6.22
CA GLU A 93 13.00 -12.28 -5.81
C GLU A 93 13.25 -12.88 -4.42
N ASN A 94 12.26 -12.82 -3.53
CA ASN A 94 12.38 -13.36 -2.18
C ASN A 94 11.88 -14.81 -2.05
N SER A 95 11.16 -15.34 -3.04
CA SER A 95 10.73 -16.75 -3.06
C SER A 95 11.83 -17.72 -3.54
N ALA A 96 12.92 -17.21 -4.12
CA ALA A 96 14.01 -18.01 -4.70
C ALA A 96 15.24 -18.16 -3.79
N ARG A 97 15.09 -17.92 -2.48
CA ARG A 97 16.16 -18.05 -1.48
C ARG A 97 15.79 -18.99 -0.35
#